data_AF-A0A8S3Q9Z7-F1
#
_entry.id   AF-A0A8S3Q9Z7-F1
#
_cell.length_a   1.000
_cell.length_b   1.000
_cell.length_c   1.000
_cell.angle_alpha   90.00
_cell.angle_beta   90.00
_cell.angle_gamma   90.00
#
_symmetry.space_group_name_H-M   'P 1'
#
loop_
_entity.id
_entity.type
_entity.pdbx_description
1 polymer ?
#
loop_
_entity_poly.entity_id
_entity_poly.type
_entity_poly.pdbx_seq_one_letter_code
_entity_poly.pdbx_strand_id
1 'polypeptide(L)'
;MAMNINTATYDDLLLLENIGKSRANAILQERSKKKILSIQDLKLIPDIPENVWDNLVDTGKINFEPEEGSLKFNHEMQEYVRSLQENLRDKDKQLQSFNAAIEEQGQEFKTQMTGIEAQHQKNIAEIHTQFEEKLVNMQNQFKDNMEKEKVFREEREHHWNKREKELVQKHELELKINQMAPSGIYGKDPTLSEISVPSKTALLKHQTIPIKEEIKENKLPTVTKNQTTEDRYVKSSIEGPLTPKMSTFDGKADWRPYFAQFCHIAKRCKWSEQQKLDNLIVCLRDKALKFYSSRPVEIKDNFQVLCKKMNDRFGRKDLPHILRRQLQEAKQGSDESLEEFADKVQELATDGYPESPDYFIQIVAVAKFFR
;
A
#
# COMPACT_ATOMS: atom_id res chain seq x y z
N MET A 1 19.46 66.01 52.94
CA MET A 1 20.43 66.19 51.84
C MET A 1 21.36 65.00 51.91
N ALA A 2 21.33 64.10 50.93
CA ALA A 2 22.13 62.87 50.97
C ALA A 2 23.60 63.19 50.71
N MET A 3 24.49 62.68 51.55
CA MET A 3 25.92 62.88 51.45
C MET A 3 26.52 61.85 50.49
N ASN A 4 27.22 62.30 49.45
CA ASN A 4 27.89 61.38 48.54
C ASN A 4 29.20 60.89 49.19
N ILE A 5 29.24 59.62 49.56
CA ILE A 5 30.39 59.02 50.25
C ILE A 5 31.67 59.06 49.40
N ASN A 6 31.52 59.07 48.06
CA ASN A 6 32.64 59.10 47.13
C ASN A 6 33.19 60.50 46.87
N THR A 7 32.52 61.56 47.32
CA THR A 7 32.97 62.96 47.18
C THR A 7 33.04 63.74 48.50
N ALA A 8 32.50 63.23 49.61
CA ALA A 8 32.50 63.86 50.93
C ALA A 8 33.92 64.15 51.46
N THR A 9 34.12 65.26 52.18
CA THR A 9 35.39 65.57 52.85
C THR A 9 35.49 64.87 54.22
N TYR A 10 36.66 64.93 54.87
CA TYR A 10 36.85 64.37 56.21
C TYR A 10 35.85 64.96 57.23
N ASP A 11 35.64 66.28 57.17
CA ASP A 11 34.73 66.97 58.08
C ASP A 11 33.27 66.62 57.78
N ASP A 12 32.91 66.42 56.51
CA ASP A 12 31.58 65.94 56.11
C ASP A 12 31.31 64.53 56.67
N LEU A 13 32.30 63.63 56.61
CA LEU A 13 32.16 62.27 57.13
C LEU A 13 31.96 62.22 58.65
N LEU A 14 32.45 63.22 59.39
CA LEU A 14 32.26 63.34 60.84
C LEU A 14 30.85 63.79 61.24
N LEU A 15 30.08 64.34 60.31
CA LEU A 15 28.68 64.71 60.54
C LEU A 15 27.74 63.50 60.49
N LEU A 16 28.24 62.33 60.04
CA LEU A 16 27.47 61.10 59.99
C LEU A 16 27.38 60.46 61.38
N GLU A 17 26.16 60.09 61.77
CA GLU A 17 25.89 59.41 63.04
C GLU A 17 26.72 58.12 63.16
N ASN A 18 27.39 57.94 64.30
CA ASN A 18 28.26 56.80 64.59
C ASN A 18 29.53 56.69 63.72
N ILE A 19 29.92 57.73 62.97
CA ILE A 19 31.21 57.79 62.27
C ILE A 19 32.16 58.74 63.00
N GLY A 20 33.08 58.18 63.78
CA GLY A 20 34.13 58.93 64.47
C GLY A 20 35.39 59.13 63.61
N LYS A 21 36.35 59.89 64.14
CA LYS A 21 37.64 60.24 63.48
C LYS A 21 38.39 59.04 62.89
N SER A 22 38.42 57.92 63.60
CA SER A 22 39.09 56.69 63.12
C SER A 22 38.36 56.09 61.91
N ARG A 23 37.03 56.06 61.94
CA ARG A 23 36.17 55.52 60.88
C ARG A 23 36.20 56.42 59.63
N ALA A 24 36.14 57.74 59.81
CA ALA A 24 36.30 58.71 58.72
C ALA A 24 37.64 58.55 57.99
N ASN A 25 38.74 58.31 58.72
CA ASN A 25 40.04 58.05 58.13
C ASN A 25 40.09 56.71 57.38
N ALA A 26 39.47 55.66 57.91
CA ALA A 26 39.40 54.36 57.25
C ALA A 26 38.65 54.45 55.91
N ILE A 27 37.55 55.21 55.85
CA ILE A 27 36.78 55.46 54.62
C ILE A 27 37.64 56.22 53.61
N LEU A 28 38.38 57.26 54.01
CA LEU A 28 39.27 57.98 53.10
C LEU A 28 40.45 57.12 52.62
N GLN A 29 40.98 56.25 53.47
CA GLN A 29 42.02 55.30 53.08
C GLN A 29 41.49 54.31 52.02
N GLU A 30 40.31 53.74 52.23
CA GLU A 30 39.69 52.86 51.22
C GLU A 30 39.33 53.61 49.94
N ARG A 31 38.89 54.88 50.02
CA ARG A 31 38.71 55.74 48.83
C ARG A 31 40.01 56.00 48.07
N SER A 32 41.13 56.14 48.77
CA SER A 32 42.42 56.35 48.10
C SER A 32 42.89 55.11 47.34
N LYS A 33 42.49 53.90 47.80
CA LYS A 33 42.75 52.63 47.12
C LYS A 33 41.76 52.36 45.99
N LYS A 34 40.47 52.60 46.23
CA LYS A 34 39.37 52.34 45.30
C LYS A 34 38.65 53.67 45.05
N LYS A 35 38.92 54.28 43.89
CA LYS A 35 38.45 55.64 43.54
C LYS A 35 36.95 55.87 43.81
N ILE A 36 36.14 54.81 43.71
CA ILE A 36 34.71 54.81 43.99
C ILE A 36 34.43 53.60 44.89
N LEU A 37 33.87 53.86 46.07
CA LEU A 37 33.40 52.85 47.01
C LEU A 37 31.95 52.51 46.74
N SER A 38 31.64 51.22 46.70
CA SER A 38 30.27 50.71 46.74
C SER A 38 29.84 50.42 48.18
N ILE A 39 28.54 50.21 48.41
CA ILE A 39 28.02 49.81 49.72
C ILE A 39 28.68 48.52 50.25
N GLN A 40 29.02 47.58 49.36
CA GLN A 40 29.71 46.34 49.71
C GLN A 40 31.14 46.61 50.20
N ASP A 41 31.82 47.59 49.61
CA ASP A 41 33.19 47.95 50.00
C ASP A 41 33.23 48.62 51.38
N LEU A 42 32.20 49.40 51.72
CA LEU A 42 32.08 50.01 53.04
C LEU A 42 31.86 48.98 54.16
N LYS A 43 31.14 47.88 53.87
CA LYS A 43 30.92 46.77 54.81
C LYS A 43 32.20 46.00 55.13
N LEU A 44 33.22 46.08 54.26
CA LEU A 44 34.50 45.42 54.46
C LEU A 44 35.51 46.23 55.27
N ILE A 45 35.17 47.48 55.66
CA ILE A 45 36.07 48.33 56.45
C ILE A 45 36.18 47.78 57.88
N PRO A 46 37.37 47.37 58.34
CA PRO A 46 37.56 46.94 59.72
C PRO A 46 37.27 48.10 60.69
N ASP A 47 36.65 47.80 61.82
CA ASP A 47 36.17 48.72 62.88
C ASP A 47 34.81 49.42 62.66
N ILE A 48 34.08 49.11 61.59
CA ILE A 48 32.71 49.61 61.35
C ILE A 48 31.73 48.44 61.22
N PRO A 49 30.78 48.29 62.16
CA PRO A 49 29.74 47.27 62.05
C PRO A 49 28.87 47.45 60.80
N GLU A 50 28.59 46.37 60.06
CA GLU A 50 27.85 46.39 58.79
C GLU A 50 26.48 47.08 58.88
N ASN A 51 25.82 46.95 60.03
CA ASN A 51 24.50 47.53 60.30
C ASN A 51 24.49 49.07 60.34
N VAL A 52 25.64 49.72 60.50
CA VAL A 52 25.74 51.19 60.46
C VAL A 52 25.48 51.68 59.04
N TRP A 53 25.98 50.96 58.04
CA TRP A 53 25.86 51.35 56.63
C TRP A 53 24.46 51.16 56.09
N ASP A 54 23.82 50.04 56.43
CA ASP A 54 22.45 49.75 55.99
C ASP A 54 21.47 50.81 56.50
N ASN A 55 21.59 51.22 57.78
CA ASN A 55 20.77 52.30 58.34
C ASN A 55 20.99 53.66 57.65
N LEU A 56 22.23 53.99 57.26
CA LEU A 56 22.54 55.26 56.60
C LEU A 56 22.07 55.28 55.14
N VAL A 57 22.03 54.13 54.46
CA VAL A 57 21.47 53.99 53.10
C VAL A 57 19.95 54.01 53.15
N ASP A 58 19.33 53.25 54.05
CA ASP A 58 17.87 53.15 54.18
C ASP A 58 17.23 54.47 54.61
N THR A 59 17.93 55.26 55.43
CA THR A 59 17.49 56.61 55.82
C THR A 59 17.80 57.68 54.76
N GLY A 60 18.41 57.29 53.62
CA GLY A 60 18.75 58.20 52.52
C GLY A 60 19.79 59.26 52.89
N LYS A 61 20.57 59.03 53.96
CA LYS A 61 21.62 59.95 54.43
C LYS A 61 22.88 59.87 53.56
N ILE A 62 23.08 58.76 52.84
CA ILE A 62 24.19 58.57 51.91
C ILE A 62 23.74 58.13 50.51
N ASN A 63 24.44 58.55 49.46
CA ASN A 63 24.18 58.12 48.07
C ASN A 63 25.50 57.80 47.34
N PHE A 64 25.41 56.93 46.34
CA PHE A 64 26.51 56.52 45.46
C PHE A 64 26.08 56.88 44.03
N GLU A 65 26.67 57.90 43.41
CA GLU A 65 26.36 58.21 42.01
C GLU A 65 26.76 57.03 41.10
N PRO A 66 25.89 56.60 40.17
CA PRO A 66 26.24 55.57 39.20
C PRO A 66 27.21 56.14 38.15
N GLU A 67 28.26 55.38 37.80
CA GLU A 67 29.20 55.75 36.74
C GLU A 67 28.47 56.01 35.42
N GLU A 68 28.82 57.07 34.67
CA GLU A 68 28.28 57.35 33.32
C GLU A 68 28.40 56.13 32.38
N GLY A 69 29.41 55.27 32.58
CA GLY A 69 29.58 54.02 31.86
C GLY A 69 28.47 52.99 32.12
N SER A 70 27.94 52.93 33.35
CA SER A 70 26.84 52.03 33.71
C SER A 70 25.51 52.45 33.06
N LEU A 71 25.30 53.76 32.88
CA LEU A 71 24.11 54.28 32.19
C LEU A 71 24.16 54.00 30.68
N LYS A 72 25.32 54.20 30.05
CA LYS A 72 25.52 53.87 28.62
C LYS A 72 25.35 52.38 28.35
N PHE A 73 25.95 51.53 29.18
CA PHE A 73 25.80 50.09 29.06
C PHE A 73 24.34 49.64 29.17
N ASN A 74 23.58 50.19 30.13
CA ASN A 74 22.16 49.87 30.27
C ASN A 74 21.33 50.32 29.05
N HIS A 75 21.63 51.47 28.47
CA HIS A 75 20.94 51.94 27.26
C HIS A 75 21.25 51.08 26.04
N GLU A 76 22.53 50.72 25.83
CA GLU A 76 22.94 49.81 24.75
C GLU A 76 22.29 48.43 24.88
N MET A 77 22.23 47.90 26.11
CA MET A 77 21.53 46.65 26.40
C MET A 77 20.02 46.74 26.11
N GLN A 78 19.38 47.88 26.40
CA GLN A 78 17.96 48.09 26.08
C GLN A 78 17.70 48.16 24.56
N GLU A 79 18.55 48.84 23.80
CA GLU A 79 18.45 48.88 22.33
C GLU A 79 18.71 47.49 21.72
N TYR A 80 19.67 46.73 22.26
CA TYR A 80 19.90 45.34 21.84
C TYR A 80 18.67 44.47 22.09
N VAL A 81 18.05 44.55 23.27
CA VAL A 81 16.81 43.82 23.58
C VAL A 81 15.67 44.23 22.65
N ARG A 82 15.51 45.52 22.36
CA ARG A 82 14.49 46.02 21.41
C ARG A 82 14.70 45.41 20.01
N SER A 83 15.94 45.39 19.53
CA SER A 83 16.27 44.81 18.22
C SER A 83 15.96 43.30 18.13
N LEU A 84 16.19 42.56 19.22
CA LEU A 84 15.86 41.14 19.29
C LEU A 84 14.34 40.91 19.28
N GLN A 85 13.58 41.74 19.98
CA GLN A 85 12.12 41.67 20.00
C GLN A 85 11.49 42.00 18.64
N GLU A 86 12.11 42.89 17.87
CA GLU A 86 11.67 43.23 16.52
C GLU A 86 11.94 42.08 15.54
N ASN A 87 13.14 41.52 15.58
CA ASN A 87 13.49 40.31 14.81
C ASN A 87 12.59 39.11 15.13
N LEU A 88 12.24 38.89 16.40
CA LEU A 88 11.30 37.85 16.80
C LEU A 88 9.90 38.09 16.22
N ARG A 89 9.44 39.34 16.22
CA ARG A 89 8.15 39.71 15.62
C ARG A 89 8.11 39.45 14.12
N ASP A 90 9.19 39.77 13.41
CA ASP A 90 9.23 39.54 11.97
C ASP A 90 9.31 38.05 11.62
N LYS A 91 10.06 37.26 12.41
CA LYS A 91 10.03 35.80 12.28
C LYS A 91 8.66 35.21 12.57
N ASP A 92 7.94 35.73 13.56
CA ASP A 92 6.58 35.27 13.88
C ASP A 92 5.60 35.58 12.73
N LYS A 93 5.67 36.77 12.13
CA LYS A 93 4.89 37.10 10.93
C LYS A 93 5.22 36.18 9.75
N GLN A 94 6.50 35.88 9.52
CA GLN A 94 6.90 34.94 8.47
C GLN A 94 6.32 33.55 8.72
N LEU A 95 6.38 33.06 9.96
CA LEU A 95 5.82 31.76 10.35
C LEU A 95 4.29 31.73 10.13
N GLN A 96 3.59 32.80 10.50
CA GLN A 96 2.15 32.92 10.28
C GLN A 96 1.80 32.90 8.78
N SER A 97 2.55 33.64 7.95
CA SER A 97 2.33 33.64 6.50
C SER A 97 2.58 32.28 5.87
N PHE A 98 3.61 31.55 6.34
CA PHE A 98 3.92 30.20 5.88
C PHE A 98 2.84 29.19 6.29
N ASN A 99 2.36 29.26 7.53
CA ASN A 99 1.28 28.40 8.00
C ASN A 99 -0.02 28.66 7.22
N ALA A 100 -0.36 29.91 6.96
CA ALA A 100 -1.52 30.26 6.15
C ALA A 100 -1.42 29.70 4.72
N ALA A 101 -0.23 29.75 4.09
CA ALA A 101 0.00 29.17 2.78
C ALA A 101 -0.12 27.63 2.78
N ILE A 102 0.34 26.96 3.83
CA ILE A 102 0.16 25.51 4.00
C ILE A 102 -1.33 25.17 4.14
N GLU A 103 -2.07 25.93 4.94
CA GLU A 103 -3.51 25.72 5.11
C GLU A 103 -4.27 25.91 3.80
N GLU A 104 -3.94 26.94 3.03
CA GLU A 104 -4.54 27.19 1.71
C GLU A 104 -4.28 26.03 0.75
N GLN A 105 -3.03 25.58 0.63
CA GLN A 105 -2.68 24.41 -0.19
C GLN A 105 -3.39 23.13 0.31
N GLY A 106 -3.53 22.97 1.62
CA GLY A 106 -4.26 21.85 2.22
C GLY A 106 -5.74 21.85 1.84
N GLN A 107 -6.40 23.02 1.82
CA GLN A 107 -7.79 23.15 1.39
C GLN A 107 -7.95 22.91 -0.11
N GLU A 108 -7.02 23.39 -0.92
CA GLU A 108 -7.02 23.16 -2.37
C GLU A 108 -6.92 21.66 -2.68
N PHE A 109 -5.95 20.97 -2.07
CA PHE A 109 -5.79 19.53 -2.22
C PHE A 109 -7.03 18.76 -1.77
N LYS A 110 -7.63 19.15 -0.64
CA LYS A 110 -8.87 18.54 -0.15
C LYS A 110 -10.02 18.71 -1.13
N THR A 111 -10.17 19.90 -1.72
CA THR A 111 -11.21 20.18 -2.72
C THR A 111 -11.01 19.32 -3.96
N GLN A 112 -9.78 19.21 -4.46
CA GLN A 112 -9.45 18.34 -5.59
C GLN A 112 -9.76 16.87 -5.28
N MET A 113 -9.38 16.37 -4.11
CA MET A 113 -9.69 14.99 -3.68
C MET A 113 -11.19 14.71 -3.64
N THR A 114 -11.99 15.60 -3.06
CA THR A 114 -13.45 15.43 -3.05
C THR A 114 -14.06 15.44 -4.46
N GLY A 115 -13.49 16.22 -5.38
CA GLY A 115 -13.89 16.23 -6.79
C GLY A 115 -13.60 14.90 -7.49
N ILE A 116 -12.41 14.34 -7.26
CA ILE A 116 -12.01 13.02 -7.79
C ILE A 116 -12.90 11.92 -7.22
N GLU A 117 -13.17 11.93 -5.92
CA GLU A 117 -14.06 10.97 -5.26
C GLU A 117 -15.48 11.04 -5.83
N ALA A 118 -16.04 12.24 -6.00
CA ALA A 118 -17.36 12.41 -6.61
C ALA A 118 -17.40 11.88 -8.04
N GLN A 119 -16.37 12.13 -8.84
CA GLN A 119 -16.28 11.61 -10.21
C GLN A 119 -16.17 10.07 -10.23
N HIS A 120 -15.35 9.49 -9.36
CA HIS A 120 -15.21 8.05 -9.25
C HIS A 120 -16.53 7.39 -8.82
N GLN A 121 -17.24 7.99 -7.87
CA GLN A 121 -18.54 7.51 -7.41
C GLN A 121 -19.59 7.57 -8.54
N LYS A 122 -19.58 8.62 -9.35
CA LYS A 122 -20.44 8.73 -10.53
C LYS A 122 -20.14 7.63 -11.55
N ASN A 123 -18.87 7.38 -11.85
CA ASN A 123 -18.46 6.34 -12.78
C ASN A 123 -18.88 4.94 -12.30
N ILE A 124 -18.74 4.65 -10.99
CA ILE A 124 -19.19 3.40 -10.39
C ILE A 124 -20.71 3.23 -10.56
N ALA A 125 -21.48 4.28 -10.26
CA ALA A 125 -22.93 4.24 -10.40
C ALA A 125 -23.35 3.97 -11.86
N GLU A 126 -22.69 4.60 -12.82
CA GLU A 126 -22.96 4.41 -14.24
C GLU A 126 -22.65 2.98 -14.70
N ILE A 127 -21.50 2.42 -14.29
CA ILE A 127 -21.16 1.02 -14.57
C ILE A 127 -22.19 0.06 -13.95
N HIS A 128 -22.63 0.35 -12.73
CA HIS A 128 -23.63 -0.47 -12.04
C HIS A 128 -24.96 -0.48 -12.82
N THR A 129 -25.47 0.70 -13.21
CA THR A 129 -26.68 0.82 -14.00
C THR A 129 -26.57 0.06 -15.33
N GLN A 130 -25.47 0.21 -16.05
CA GLN A 130 -25.25 -0.51 -17.32
C GLN A 130 -25.25 -2.03 -17.13
N PHE A 131 -24.66 -2.51 -16.03
CA PHE A 131 -24.64 -3.94 -15.71
C PHE A 131 -26.04 -4.46 -15.37
N GLU A 132 -26.81 -3.71 -14.57
CA GLU A 132 -28.19 -4.06 -14.23
C GLU A 132 -29.10 -4.10 -15.46
N GLU A 133 -29.01 -3.11 -16.34
CA GLU A 133 -29.75 -3.11 -17.62
C GLU A 133 -29.41 -4.33 -18.47
N LYS A 134 -28.13 -4.70 -18.54
CA LYS A 134 -27.68 -5.89 -19.27
C LYS A 134 -28.21 -7.18 -18.66
N LEU A 135 -28.26 -7.28 -17.32
CA LEU A 135 -28.84 -8.43 -16.62
C LEU A 135 -30.33 -8.57 -16.92
N VAL A 136 -31.09 -7.48 -16.84
CA VAL A 136 -32.52 -7.48 -17.12
C VAL A 136 -32.78 -7.88 -18.58
N ASN A 137 -32.02 -7.33 -19.53
CA ASN A 137 -32.15 -7.70 -20.93
C ASN A 137 -31.87 -9.20 -21.15
N MET A 138 -30.80 -9.73 -20.54
CA MET A 138 -30.48 -11.15 -20.62
C MET A 138 -31.59 -12.03 -20.03
N GLN A 139 -32.16 -11.66 -18.88
CA GLN A 139 -33.28 -12.38 -18.26
C GLN A 139 -34.52 -12.37 -19.17
N ASN A 140 -34.84 -11.24 -19.79
CA ASN A 140 -35.96 -11.14 -20.73
C ASN A 140 -35.72 -12.02 -21.96
N GLN A 141 -34.51 -12.04 -22.53
CA GLN A 141 -34.15 -12.92 -23.63
C GLN A 141 -34.31 -14.40 -23.28
N PHE A 142 -33.88 -14.80 -22.07
CA PHE A 142 -34.08 -16.17 -21.60
C PHE A 142 -35.56 -16.52 -21.47
N LYS A 143 -36.38 -15.60 -20.95
CA LYS A 143 -37.83 -15.79 -20.80
C LYS A 143 -38.51 -15.95 -22.17
N ASP A 144 -38.18 -15.08 -23.13
CA ASP A 144 -38.70 -15.15 -24.49
C ASP A 144 -38.29 -16.46 -25.18
N ASN A 145 -37.04 -16.90 -24.99
CA ASN A 145 -36.56 -18.16 -25.56
C ASN A 145 -37.27 -19.37 -24.94
N MET A 146 -37.52 -19.34 -23.62
CA MET A 146 -38.29 -20.37 -22.92
C MET A 146 -39.73 -20.48 -23.43
N GLU A 147 -40.38 -19.34 -23.70
CA GLU A 147 -41.74 -19.32 -24.25
C GLU A 147 -41.77 -19.84 -25.69
N LYS A 148 -40.81 -19.41 -26.53
CA LYS A 148 -40.68 -19.92 -27.90
C LYS A 148 -40.45 -21.43 -27.93
N GLU A 149 -39.59 -21.96 -27.07
CA GLU A 149 -39.35 -23.40 -26.98
C GLU A 149 -40.59 -24.14 -26.46
N LYS A 150 -41.37 -23.54 -25.56
CA LYS A 150 -42.63 -24.11 -25.09
C LYS A 150 -43.65 -24.24 -26.23
N VAL A 151 -43.85 -23.17 -27.01
CA VAL A 151 -44.73 -23.19 -28.19
C VAL A 151 -44.25 -24.24 -29.19
N PHE A 152 -42.95 -24.27 -29.49
CA PHE A 152 -42.37 -25.25 -30.41
C PHE A 152 -42.53 -26.71 -29.94
N ARG A 153 -42.48 -26.96 -28.63
CA ARG A 153 -42.79 -28.29 -28.05
C ARG A 153 -44.26 -28.66 -28.24
N GLU A 154 -45.19 -27.75 -27.94
CA GLU A 154 -46.63 -27.97 -28.09
C GLU A 154 -47.01 -28.23 -29.56
N GLU A 155 -46.41 -27.49 -30.50
CA GLU A 155 -46.61 -27.72 -31.95
C GLU A 155 -46.11 -29.11 -32.40
N ARG A 156 -44.92 -29.52 -31.94
CA ARG A 156 -44.38 -30.86 -32.25
C ARG A 156 -45.26 -31.96 -31.67
N GLU A 157 -45.74 -31.78 -30.45
CA GLU A 157 -46.64 -32.74 -29.79
C GLU A 157 -47.98 -32.83 -30.52
N HIS A 158 -48.55 -31.69 -30.92
CA HIS A 158 -49.75 -31.65 -31.75
C HIS A 158 -49.55 -32.40 -33.08
N HIS A 159 -48.44 -32.14 -33.76
CA HIS A 159 -48.10 -32.80 -35.02
C HIS A 159 -47.91 -34.32 -34.84
N TRP A 160 -47.22 -34.75 -33.79
CA TRP A 160 -47.05 -36.16 -33.44
C TRP A 160 -48.39 -36.86 -33.20
N ASN A 161 -49.24 -36.27 -32.36
CA ASN A 161 -50.56 -36.81 -32.04
C ASN A 161 -51.48 -36.88 -33.27
N LYS A 162 -51.38 -35.91 -34.20
CA LYS A 162 -52.10 -35.95 -35.47
C LYS A 162 -51.64 -37.13 -36.34
N ARG A 163 -50.32 -37.29 -36.50
CA ARG A 163 -49.70 -38.40 -37.26
C ARG A 163 -50.10 -39.77 -36.69
N GLU A 164 -50.12 -39.88 -35.37
CA GLU A 164 -50.53 -41.10 -34.67
C GLU A 164 -52.00 -41.44 -34.96
N LYS A 165 -52.91 -40.46 -34.91
CA LYS A 165 -54.32 -40.65 -35.29
C LYS A 165 -54.47 -41.08 -36.75
N GLU A 166 -53.71 -40.48 -37.67
CA GLU A 166 -53.71 -40.87 -39.09
C GLU A 166 -53.24 -42.32 -39.29
N LEU A 167 -52.20 -42.76 -38.56
CA LEU A 167 -51.71 -44.14 -38.61
C LEU A 167 -52.75 -45.12 -38.08
N VAL A 168 -53.42 -44.80 -36.97
CA VAL A 168 -54.49 -45.64 -36.41
C VAL A 168 -55.65 -45.75 -37.39
N GLN A 169 -56.10 -44.64 -37.99
CA GLN A 169 -57.16 -44.66 -39.00
C GLN A 169 -56.77 -45.48 -40.23
N LYS A 170 -55.52 -45.33 -40.70
CA LYS A 170 -55.02 -46.11 -41.83
C LYS A 170 -55.01 -47.61 -41.51
N HIS A 171 -54.54 -47.99 -40.33
CA HIS A 171 -54.54 -49.38 -39.88
C HIS A 171 -55.96 -49.95 -39.75
N GLU A 172 -56.92 -49.16 -39.24
CA GLU A 172 -58.32 -49.55 -39.15
C GLU A 172 -58.96 -49.75 -40.54
N LEU A 173 -58.62 -48.90 -41.51
CA LEU A 173 -59.04 -49.06 -42.90
C LEU A 173 -58.43 -50.32 -43.54
N GLU A 174 -57.14 -50.60 -43.31
CA GLU A 174 -56.49 -51.83 -43.77
C GLU A 174 -57.15 -53.09 -43.18
N LEU A 175 -57.53 -53.06 -41.90
CA LEU A 175 -58.30 -54.15 -41.27
C LEU A 175 -59.68 -54.34 -41.93
N LYS A 176 -60.39 -53.26 -42.23
CA LYS A 176 -61.70 -53.32 -42.92
C LYS A 176 -61.56 -53.86 -44.35
N ILE A 177 -60.50 -53.49 -45.07
CA ILE A 177 -60.20 -54.00 -46.41
C ILE A 177 -59.91 -55.51 -46.38
N ASN A 178 -59.11 -55.98 -45.43
CA ASN A 178 -58.81 -57.41 -45.27
C ASN A 178 -60.04 -58.26 -44.89
N GLN A 179 -61.04 -57.68 -44.22
CA GLN A 179 -62.30 -58.34 -43.88
C GLN A 179 -63.28 -58.43 -45.07
N MET A 180 -63.11 -57.60 -46.11
CA MET A 180 -63.97 -57.56 -47.30
C MET A 180 -63.43 -58.37 -48.50
N ALA A 181 -62.25 -58.98 -48.38
CA ALA A 181 -61.70 -59.83 -49.44
C ALA A 181 -62.42 -61.19 -49.47
N PRO A 182 -63.02 -61.60 -50.61
CA PRO A 182 -63.63 -62.92 -50.72
C PRO A 182 -62.56 -64.02 -50.64
N SER A 183 -62.82 -65.02 -49.81
CA SER A 183 -62.06 -66.26 -49.71
C SER A 183 -61.91 -66.92 -51.09
N GLY A 184 -60.69 -66.96 -51.65
CA GLY A 184 -60.50 -67.50 -53.00
C GLY A 184 -59.06 -67.58 -53.53
N ILE A 185 -58.23 -68.43 -52.91
CA ILE A 185 -57.14 -69.28 -53.48
C ILE A 185 -55.86 -68.63 -54.07
N TYR A 186 -54.72 -69.25 -53.70
CA TYR A 186 -53.29 -69.11 -54.10
C TYR A 186 -52.52 -68.01 -53.37
N GLY A 187 -51.42 -68.22 -52.65
CA GLY A 187 -50.56 -69.38 -52.36
C GLY A 187 -49.16 -68.84 -52.00
N LYS A 188 -48.51 -69.37 -50.93
CA LYS A 188 -47.07 -69.32 -50.54
C LYS A 188 -46.34 -67.95 -50.70
N ASP A 189 -45.72 -67.31 -49.72
CA ASP A 189 -44.72 -67.76 -48.74
C ASP A 189 -44.40 -66.54 -47.80
N PRO A 190 -43.48 -66.59 -46.82
CA PRO A 190 -43.67 -66.01 -45.49
C PRO A 190 -43.02 -64.62 -45.38
N THR A 191 -43.04 -64.06 -44.16
CA THR A 191 -42.24 -62.90 -43.69
C THR A 191 -42.95 -61.55 -43.78
N LEU A 192 -43.76 -61.23 -42.76
CA LEU A 192 -43.79 -59.88 -42.21
C LEU A 192 -43.85 -59.98 -40.69
N SER A 193 -42.66 -59.79 -40.13
CA SER A 193 -42.29 -59.63 -38.74
C SER A 193 -43.08 -58.53 -38.03
N GLU A 194 -43.45 -58.84 -36.79
CA GLU A 194 -43.58 -57.93 -35.63
C GLU A 194 -43.66 -56.44 -35.93
N ILE A 195 -44.88 -55.89 -35.86
CA ILE A 195 -45.07 -54.45 -35.64
C ILE A 195 -44.71 -54.18 -34.18
N SER A 196 -43.43 -53.88 -33.95
CA SER A 196 -42.96 -53.32 -32.68
C SER A 196 -43.49 -51.90 -32.54
N VAL A 197 -44.36 -51.70 -31.55
CA VAL A 197 -44.82 -50.39 -31.10
C VAL A 197 -43.61 -49.67 -30.48
N PRO A 198 -43.13 -48.52 -31.00
CA PRO A 198 -42.03 -47.82 -30.36
C PRO A 198 -42.50 -47.27 -29.02
N SER A 199 -42.02 -47.88 -27.93
CA SER A 199 -42.22 -47.37 -26.56
C SER A 199 -41.56 -46.00 -26.39
N LYS A 200 -42.13 -45.21 -25.46
CA LYS A 200 -41.86 -43.80 -25.12
C LYS A 200 -40.41 -43.45 -24.70
N THR A 201 -39.43 -44.35 -24.88
CA THR A 201 -38.08 -44.25 -24.29
C THR A 201 -36.91 -44.24 -25.29
N ALA A 202 -37.13 -44.26 -26.62
CA ALA A 202 -36.05 -44.53 -27.57
C ALA A 202 -35.54 -43.39 -28.48
N LEU A 203 -35.95 -42.12 -28.31
CA LEU A 203 -35.41 -41.03 -29.16
C LEU A 203 -35.00 -39.77 -28.38
N LEU A 204 -33.94 -39.92 -27.59
CA LEU A 204 -33.10 -38.80 -27.16
C LEU A 204 -31.70 -38.95 -27.77
N LYS A 205 -31.60 -38.86 -29.11
CA LYS A 205 -30.32 -38.71 -29.83
C LYS A 205 -30.48 -37.75 -31.02
N HIS A 206 -30.14 -36.49 -30.73
CA HIS A 206 -29.58 -35.44 -31.59
C HIS A 206 -30.40 -34.86 -32.77
N GLN A 207 -30.78 -33.59 -32.61
CA GLN A 207 -30.63 -32.58 -33.66
C GLN A 207 -30.25 -31.23 -33.02
N THR A 208 -28.95 -31.08 -32.72
CA THR A 208 -28.32 -29.78 -32.51
C THR A 208 -28.11 -29.14 -33.89
N ILE A 209 -28.63 -27.93 -34.07
CA ILE A 209 -28.39 -27.10 -35.25
C ILE A 209 -26.93 -26.60 -35.22
N PRO A 210 -26.18 -26.64 -36.34
CA PRO A 210 -24.78 -26.21 -36.38
C PRO A 210 -24.65 -24.69 -36.51
N ILE A 211 -23.83 -24.07 -35.66
CA ILE A 211 -23.29 -22.72 -35.87
C ILE A 211 -21.95 -22.88 -36.61
N LYS A 212 -21.86 -22.28 -37.79
CA LYS A 212 -20.58 -22.06 -38.50
C LYS A 212 -19.82 -20.93 -37.80
N GLU A 213 -18.54 -21.14 -37.52
CA GLU A 213 -17.58 -20.04 -37.47
C GLU A 213 -16.20 -20.56 -37.91
N GLU A 214 -15.69 -19.93 -38.97
CA GLU A 214 -14.33 -20.05 -39.47
C GLU A 214 -13.34 -19.49 -38.44
N ILE A 215 -12.31 -20.25 -38.09
CA ILE A 215 -11.01 -19.66 -37.72
C ILE A 215 -9.92 -20.43 -38.46
N LYS A 216 -9.20 -19.68 -39.29
CA LYS A 216 -8.09 -20.12 -40.13
C LYS A 216 -6.89 -20.52 -39.28
N GLU A 217 -6.29 -21.62 -39.71
CA GLU A 217 -5.00 -22.16 -39.32
C GLU A 217 -3.86 -21.16 -39.60
N ASN A 218 -2.87 -21.07 -38.71
CA ASN A 218 -1.49 -20.85 -39.13
C ASN A 218 -0.50 -21.42 -38.10
N LYS A 219 0.38 -22.29 -38.62
CA LYS A 219 1.44 -23.05 -37.96
C LYS A 219 2.69 -22.19 -37.72
N LEU A 220 3.52 -22.58 -36.73
CA LEU A 220 4.97 -22.81 -36.86
C LEU A 220 5.59 -23.33 -35.52
N PRO A 221 6.82 -23.87 -35.47
CA PRO A 221 7.25 -25.19 -35.93
C PRO A 221 7.89 -26.06 -34.81
N THR A 222 8.04 -27.33 -35.15
CA THR A 222 8.80 -28.38 -34.48
C THR A 222 10.31 -28.06 -34.40
N VAL A 223 10.95 -28.26 -33.24
CA VAL A 223 12.38 -28.62 -33.16
C VAL A 223 12.58 -29.73 -32.13
N THR A 224 13.04 -30.86 -32.66
CA THR A 224 13.44 -32.11 -32.02
C THR A 224 14.77 -31.97 -31.28
N LYS A 225 14.87 -32.48 -30.05
CA LYS A 225 16.07 -33.19 -29.57
C LYS A 225 15.68 -34.35 -28.66
N ASN A 226 16.04 -35.55 -29.13
CA ASN A 226 15.98 -36.83 -28.42
C ASN A 226 17.18 -36.98 -27.48
N GLN A 227 17.01 -37.80 -26.44
CA GLN A 227 17.87 -38.91 -25.96
C GLN A 227 17.85 -38.98 -24.42
N THR A 228 17.12 -39.94 -23.83
CA THR A 228 17.50 -41.34 -23.50
C THR A 228 18.00 -41.41 -22.05
N THR A 229 17.20 -42.01 -21.16
CA THR A 229 17.48 -43.31 -20.53
C THR A 229 16.32 -43.66 -19.61
N GLU A 230 15.79 -44.85 -19.84
CA GLU A 230 14.80 -45.54 -19.03
C GLU A 230 15.33 -45.79 -17.62
N ASP A 231 14.48 -45.61 -16.61
CA ASP A 231 14.23 -46.72 -15.70
C ASP A 231 12.86 -46.62 -15.06
N ARG A 232 12.22 -47.79 -15.02
CA ARG A 232 10.80 -48.01 -14.76
C ARG A 232 10.43 -47.72 -13.30
N TYR A 233 9.40 -46.88 -13.11
CA TYR A 233 8.49 -47.06 -11.98
C TYR A 233 7.04 -46.94 -12.45
N VAL A 234 6.24 -47.86 -11.95
CA VAL A 234 4.89 -48.22 -12.41
C VAL A 234 3.93 -47.03 -12.34
N LYS A 235 3.30 -46.72 -13.48
CA LYS A 235 2.30 -45.67 -13.66
C LYS A 235 0.93 -46.19 -13.21
N SER A 236 0.49 -45.79 -12.02
CA SER A 236 -0.94 -45.87 -11.66
C SER A 236 -1.69 -44.75 -12.37
N SER A 237 -2.59 -45.12 -13.27
CA SER A 237 -3.48 -44.22 -13.98
C SER A 237 -4.36 -43.42 -13.02
N ILE A 238 -4.04 -42.15 -12.83
CA ILE A 238 -5.01 -41.11 -12.43
C ILE A 238 -4.87 -40.00 -13.47
N GLU A 239 -5.77 -40.01 -14.44
CA GLU A 239 -5.90 -38.93 -15.42
C GLU A 239 -6.43 -37.67 -14.71
N GLY A 240 -5.49 -36.80 -14.35
CA GLY A 240 -5.73 -35.39 -14.04
C GLY A 240 -4.81 -34.52 -14.90
N PRO A 241 -5.10 -33.23 -15.08
CA PRO A 241 -4.25 -32.32 -15.85
C PRO A 241 -2.82 -32.39 -15.32
N LEU A 242 -1.84 -32.67 -16.20
CA LEU A 242 -0.42 -32.73 -15.86
C LEU A 242 -0.05 -31.50 -15.02
N THR A 243 0.16 -31.71 -13.71
CA THR A 243 0.58 -30.62 -12.82
C THR A 243 1.94 -30.13 -13.30
N PRO A 244 2.10 -28.86 -13.62
CA PRO A 244 3.38 -28.28 -14.01
C PRO A 244 4.43 -28.60 -12.94
N LYS A 245 5.65 -29.00 -13.34
CA LYS A 245 6.74 -29.20 -12.38
C LYS A 245 6.94 -27.90 -11.59
N MET A 246 6.72 -27.95 -10.29
CA MET A 246 6.93 -26.81 -9.42
C MET A 246 8.43 -26.61 -9.19
N SER A 247 8.90 -25.37 -9.33
CA SER A 247 10.25 -24.99 -8.93
C SER A 247 10.44 -25.19 -7.43
N THR A 248 11.63 -25.58 -6.99
CA THR A 248 11.97 -25.66 -5.56
C THR A 248 12.58 -24.35 -5.07
N PHE A 249 12.39 -24.03 -3.79
CA PHE A 249 12.95 -22.82 -3.16
C PHE A 249 13.85 -23.18 -1.98
N ASP A 250 15.15 -22.86 -2.10
CA ASP A 250 16.17 -23.18 -1.10
C ASP A 250 16.42 -22.04 -0.08
N GLY A 251 15.90 -20.84 -0.35
CA GLY A 251 16.09 -19.64 0.48
C GLY A 251 17.37 -18.85 0.20
N LYS A 252 18.04 -19.07 -0.94
CA LYS A 252 19.17 -18.25 -1.42
C LYS A 252 18.74 -17.14 -2.37
N ALA A 253 17.85 -17.46 -3.30
CA ALA A 253 17.28 -16.49 -4.23
C ALA A 253 16.21 -15.61 -3.55
N ASP A 254 15.89 -14.48 -4.18
CA ASP A 254 14.78 -13.62 -3.75
C ASP A 254 13.46 -14.41 -3.78
N TRP A 255 12.65 -14.22 -2.75
CA TRP A 255 11.36 -14.85 -2.59
C TRP A 255 10.33 -14.44 -3.66
N ARG A 256 10.35 -13.17 -4.08
CA ARG A 256 9.26 -12.59 -4.89
C ARG A 256 9.10 -13.25 -6.27
N PRO A 257 10.16 -13.48 -7.07
CA PRO A 257 10.01 -14.13 -8.37
C PRO A 257 9.51 -15.57 -8.27
N TYR A 258 10.02 -16.32 -7.29
CA TYR A 258 9.55 -17.68 -6.99
C TYR A 258 8.06 -17.69 -6.64
N PHE A 259 7.65 -16.80 -5.74
CA PHE A 259 6.27 -16.72 -5.27
C PHE A 259 5.28 -16.30 -6.38
N ALA A 260 5.70 -15.41 -7.29
CA ALA A 260 4.91 -15.03 -8.45
C ALA A 260 4.63 -16.23 -9.38
N GLN A 261 5.65 -17.05 -9.67
CA GLN A 261 5.49 -18.29 -10.46
C GLN A 261 4.58 -19.29 -9.74
N PHE A 262 4.78 -19.48 -8.44
CA PHE A 262 3.94 -20.34 -7.62
C PHE A 262 2.47 -19.91 -7.68
N CYS A 263 2.19 -18.61 -7.51
CA CYS A 263 0.84 -18.06 -7.59
C CYS A 263 0.20 -18.24 -8.97
N HIS A 264 0.98 -18.09 -10.05
CA HIS A 264 0.51 -18.34 -11.40
C HIS A 264 0.08 -19.80 -11.61
N ILE A 265 0.89 -20.76 -11.15
CA ILE A 265 0.58 -22.19 -11.21
C ILE A 265 -0.66 -22.51 -10.35
N ALA A 266 -0.71 -22.00 -9.12
CA ALA A 266 -1.83 -22.20 -8.21
C ALA A 266 -3.15 -21.69 -8.79
N LYS A 267 -3.14 -20.52 -9.46
CA LYS A 267 -4.29 -19.96 -10.16
C LYS A 267 -4.71 -20.85 -11.34
N ARG A 268 -3.77 -21.28 -12.17
CA ARG A 268 -4.05 -22.17 -13.31
C ARG A 268 -4.63 -23.52 -12.87
N CYS A 269 -4.12 -24.06 -11.77
CA CYS A 269 -4.57 -25.33 -11.21
C CYS A 269 -5.74 -25.20 -10.22
N LYS A 270 -6.27 -23.99 -10.02
CA LYS A 270 -7.39 -23.67 -9.12
C LYS A 270 -7.22 -24.24 -7.70
N TRP A 271 -6.02 -24.13 -7.13
CA TRP A 271 -5.75 -24.66 -5.80
C TRP A 271 -6.52 -23.91 -4.70
N SER A 272 -7.09 -24.68 -3.77
CA SER A 272 -7.59 -24.16 -2.50
C SER A 272 -6.44 -23.62 -1.63
N GLU A 273 -6.75 -22.82 -0.60
CA GLU A 273 -5.73 -22.30 0.33
C GLU A 273 -4.94 -23.44 1.00
N GLN A 274 -5.61 -24.53 1.35
CA GLN A 274 -4.95 -25.72 1.91
C GLN A 274 -4.01 -26.38 0.89
N GLN A 275 -4.45 -26.55 -0.36
CA GLN A 275 -3.62 -27.10 -1.41
C GLN A 275 -2.40 -26.22 -1.70
N LYS A 276 -2.57 -24.88 -1.68
CA LYS A 276 -1.43 -23.96 -1.82
C LYS A 276 -0.43 -24.14 -0.68
N LEU A 277 -0.90 -24.30 0.55
CA LEU A 277 -0.04 -24.55 1.69
C LEU A 277 0.76 -25.84 1.53
N ASP A 278 0.08 -26.95 1.25
CA ASP A 278 0.72 -28.26 1.10
C ASP A 278 1.74 -28.26 -0.04
N ASN A 279 1.36 -27.72 -1.20
CA ASN A 279 2.26 -27.61 -2.35
C ASN A 279 3.45 -26.69 -2.07
N LEU A 280 3.24 -25.59 -1.32
CA LEU A 280 4.34 -24.70 -0.96
C LEU A 280 5.37 -25.42 -0.08
N ILE A 281 4.91 -26.17 0.93
CA ILE A 281 5.77 -26.94 1.84
C ILE A 281 6.62 -27.96 1.06
N VAL A 282 6.00 -28.66 0.11
CA VAL A 282 6.69 -29.64 -0.76
C VAL A 282 7.78 -29.00 -1.62
N CYS A 283 7.69 -27.71 -1.92
CA CYS A 283 8.69 -27.00 -2.71
C CYS A 283 9.85 -26.43 -1.90
N LEU A 284 9.75 -26.35 -0.57
CA LEU A 284 10.81 -25.78 0.27
C LEU A 284 12.00 -26.73 0.41
N ARG A 285 13.22 -26.19 0.35
CA ARG A 285 14.50 -26.90 0.54
C ARG A 285 15.41 -26.13 1.50
N ASP A 286 16.41 -26.83 2.04
CA ASP A 286 17.52 -26.25 2.82
C ASP A 286 17.14 -25.15 3.83
N LYS A 287 17.58 -23.92 3.59
CA LYS A 287 17.41 -22.77 4.51
C LYS A 287 15.95 -22.36 4.62
N ALA A 288 15.19 -22.43 3.53
CA ALA A 288 13.76 -22.17 3.51
C ALA A 288 12.98 -23.23 4.30
N LEU A 289 13.30 -24.51 4.10
CA LEU A 289 12.65 -25.60 4.84
C LEU A 289 12.99 -25.55 6.34
N LYS A 290 14.26 -25.28 6.68
CA LYS A 290 14.68 -25.08 8.08
C LYS A 290 13.93 -23.90 8.72
N PHE A 291 13.79 -22.79 7.99
CA PHE A 291 13.03 -21.64 8.46
C PHE A 291 11.57 -22.00 8.74
N TYR A 292 10.89 -22.72 7.83
CA TYR A 292 9.53 -23.21 8.02
C TYR A 292 9.40 -24.13 9.24
N SER A 293 10.31 -25.11 9.38
CA SER A 293 10.29 -26.09 10.47
C SER A 293 10.40 -25.46 11.87
N SER A 294 11.05 -24.31 11.98
CA SER A 294 11.21 -23.54 13.22
C SER A 294 10.02 -22.64 13.59
N ARG A 295 8.94 -22.61 12.79
CA ARG A 295 7.78 -21.74 13.03
C ARG A 295 6.73 -22.43 13.90
N PRO A 296 5.98 -21.66 14.72
CA PRO A 296 4.79 -22.15 15.43
C PRO A 296 3.73 -22.73 14.49
N VAL A 297 2.88 -23.61 15.01
CA VAL A 297 1.83 -24.31 14.23
C VAL A 297 0.85 -23.32 13.61
N GLU A 298 0.54 -22.24 14.32
CA GLU A 298 -0.38 -21.18 13.87
C GLU A 298 0.12 -20.48 12.59
N ILE A 299 1.44 -20.41 12.40
CA ILE A 299 2.06 -19.87 11.19
C ILE A 299 2.17 -20.94 10.11
N LYS A 300 2.41 -22.20 10.49
CA LYS A 300 2.59 -23.32 9.57
C LYS A 300 1.28 -23.75 8.89
N ASP A 301 0.15 -23.56 9.57
CA ASP A 301 -1.17 -24.01 9.09
C ASP A 301 -1.95 -22.91 8.35
N ASN A 302 -1.36 -21.71 8.18
CA ASN A 302 -1.98 -20.61 7.47
C ASN A 302 -1.11 -20.15 6.29
N PHE A 303 -1.61 -20.40 5.07
CA PHE A 303 -0.90 -20.05 3.83
C PHE A 303 -0.52 -18.57 3.76
N GLN A 304 -1.44 -17.66 4.06
CA GLN A 304 -1.21 -16.22 3.95
C GLN A 304 -0.17 -15.73 4.95
N VAL A 305 -0.27 -16.17 6.21
CA VAL A 305 0.67 -15.80 7.27
C VAL A 305 2.05 -16.37 6.97
N LEU A 306 2.13 -17.62 6.49
CA LEU A 306 3.39 -18.23 6.07
C LEU A 306 4.04 -17.45 4.93
N CYS A 307 3.30 -17.11 3.88
CA CYS A 307 3.82 -16.34 2.73
C CYS A 307 4.36 -14.98 3.17
N LYS A 308 3.66 -14.29 4.06
CA LYS A 308 4.14 -13.03 4.64
C LYS A 308 5.48 -13.23 5.36
N LYS A 309 5.60 -14.24 6.23
CA LYS A 309 6.85 -14.53 6.95
C LYS A 309 7.99 -14.97 6.04
N MET A 310 7.68 -15.66 4.94
CA MET A 310 8.67 -16.03 3.92
C MET A 310 9.17 -14.78 3.19
N ASN A 311 8.27 -13.87 2.79
CA ASN A 311 8.64 -12.59 2.20
C ASN A 311 9.45 -11.72 3.18
N ASP A 312 9.03 -11.63 4.44
CA ASP A 312 9.76 -10.88 5.49
C ASP A 312 11.18 -11.42 5.71
N ARG A 313 11.43 -12.72 5.45
CA ARG A 313 12.72 -13.36 5.68
C ARG A 313 13.62 -13.37 4.45
N PHE A 314 13.06 -13.70 3.29
CA PHE A 314 13.76 -14.03 2.05
C PHE A 314 13.45 -13.07 0.90
N GLY A 315 12.48 -12.16 1.07
CA GLY A 315 12.29 -11.03 0.16
C GLY A 315 13.37 -9.98 0.36
N ARG A 316 13.52 -9.08 -0.61
CA ARG A 316 14.37 -7.88 -0.48
C ARG A 316 13.92 -7.00 0.69
N LYS A 317 14.90 -6.57 1.50
CA LYS A 317 14.66 -5.90 2.80
C LYS A 317 15.32 -4.54 2.94
N ASP A 318 15.89 -4.01 1.88
CA ASP A 318 16.51 -2.70 1.99
C ASP A 318 15.40 -1.67 2.28
N LEU A 319 15.65 -0.80 3.25
CA LEU A 319 14.70 0.24 3.60
C LEU A 319 14.52 1.16 2.39
N PRO A 320 13.30 1.68 2.13
CA PRO A 320 13.06 2.49 0.93
C PRO A 320 14.03 3.66 0.74
N HIS A 321 14.55 4.26 1.83
CA HIS A 321 15.56 5.32 1.74
C HIS A 321 16.97 4.82 1.36
N ILE A 322 17.33 3.59 1.71
CA ILE A 322 18.59 2.95 1.29
C ILE A 322 18.54 2.65 -0.21
N LEU A 323 17.43 2.10 -0.68
CA LEU A 323 17.21 1.81 -2.10
C LEU A 323 17.22 3.08 -2.95
N ARG A 324 16.58 4.16 -2.47
CA ARG A 324 16.66 5.48 -3.10
C ARG A 324 18.09 6.00 -3.19
N ARG A 325 18.91 5.78 -2.14
CA ARG A 325 20.33 6.14 -2.16
C ARG A 325 21.12 5.29 -3.15
N GLN A 326 20.92 3.97 -3.15
CA GLN A 326 21.55 3.05 -4.10
C GLN A 326 21.16 3.40 -5.55
N LEU A 327 19.90 3.77 -5.79
CA LEU A 327 19.42 4.25 -7.09
C LEU A 327 20.16 5.52 -7.52
N GLN A 328 20.36 6.48 -6.61
CA GLN A 328 21.12 7.70 -6.89
C GLN A 328 22.60 7.40 -7.18
N GLU A 329 23.20 6.46 -6.46
CA GLU A 329 24.61 6.08 -6.57
C GLU A 329 24.89 5.07 -7.70
N ALA A 330 23.86 4.39 -8.22
CA ALA A 330 24.00 3.35 -9.24
C ALA A 330 24.74 3.87 -10.48
N LYS A 331 25.66 3.09 -11.02
CA LYS A 331 26.33 3.38 -12.30
C LYS A 331 26.47 2.06 -13.03
N GLN A 332 26.35 2.12 -14.36
CA GLN A 332 26.58 0.94 -15.18
C GLN A 332 28.04 0.50 -15.00
N GLY A 333 28.23 -0.76 -14.61
CA GLY A 333 29.55 -1.37 -14.54
C GLY A 333 30.18 -1.52 -15.93
N SER A 334 31.51 -1.62 -16.01
CA SER A 334 32.21 -1.86 -17.29
C SER A 334 31.81 -3.18 -17.96
N ASP A 335 31.37 -4.15 -17.15
CA ASP A 335 30.99 -5.50 -17.59
C ASP A 335 29.47 -5.74 -17.52
N GLU A 336 28.68 -4.73 -17.14
CA GLU A 336 27.21 -4.81 -17.01
C GLU A 336 26.56 -4.36 -18.32
N SER A 337 25.68 -5.19 -18.88
CA SER A 337 24.93 -4.81 -20.07
C SER A 337 23.92 -3.70 -19.76
N LEU A 338 23.50 -2.96 -20.78
CA LEU A 338 22.51 -1.90 -20.62
C LEU A 338 21.17 -2.44 -20.09
N GLU A 339 20.80 -3.65 -20.52
CA GLU A 339 19.56 -4.33 -20.10
C GLU A 339 19.62 -4.72 -18.62
N GLU A 340 20.72 -5.33 -18.17
CA GLU A 340 20.92 -5.68 -16.75
C GLU A 340 20.93 -4.44 -15.86
N PHE A 341 21.58 -3.35 -16.31
CA PHE A 341 21.57 -2.09 -15.59
C PHE A 341 20.16 -1.49 -15.51
N ALA A 342 19.36 -1.60 -16.58
CA ALA A 342 17.99 -1.12 -16.61
C ALA A 342 17.06 -1.88 -15.67
N ASP A 343 17.15 -3.21 -15.65
CA ASP A 343 16.39 -4.03 -14.71
C ASP A 343 16.72 -3.67 -13.26
N LYS A 344 18.00 -3.48 -12.96
CA LYS A 344 18.47 -3.07 -11.63
C LYS A 344 17.96 -1.69 -11.23
N VAL A 345 18.02 -0.71 -12.13
CA VAL A 345 17.51 0.66 -11.89
C VAL A 345 16.00 0.63 -11.67
N GLN A 346 15.27 -0.11 -12.49
CA GLN A 346 13.81 -0.25 -12.39
C GLN A 346 13.43 -0.89 -11.05
N GLU A 347 14.13 -1.93 -10.65
CA GLU A 347 13.88 -2.64 -9.40
C GLU A 347 14.19 -1.77 -8.16
N LEU A 348 15.31 -1.05 -8.17
CA LEU A 348 15.65 -0.08 -7.13
C LEU A 348 14.62 1.06 -7.03
N ALA A 349 14.07 1.50 -8.16
CA ALA A 349 13.02 2.53 -8.20
C ALA A 349 11.69 2.00 -7.65
N THR A 350 11.25 0.81 -8.07
CA THR A 350 10.02 0.19 -7.57
C THR A 350 10.08 -0.05 -6.07
N ASP A 351 11.19 -0.61 -5.57
CA ASP A 351 11.33 -0.91 -4.13
C ASP A 351 11.64 0.33 -3.28
N GLY A 352 12.27 1.36 -3.88
CA GLY A 352 12.59 2.63 -3.21
C GLY A 352 11.37 3.54 -3.00
N TYR A 353 10.30 3.34 -3.79
CA TYR A 353 9.09 4.15 -3.80
C TYR A 353 7.80 3.29 -3.78
N PRO A 354 7.58 2.46 -2.74
CA PRO A 354 6.49 1.49 -2.72
C PRO A 354 5.08 2.12 -2.71
N GLU A 355 4.95 3.36 -2.24
CA GLU A 355 3.68 4.10 -2.16
C GLU A 355 3.49 5.07 -3.35
N SER A 356 4.41 5.08 -4.32
CA SER A 356 4.34 6.00 -5.45
C SER A 356 3.67 5.37 -6.67
N PRO A 357 2.94 6.16 -7.49
CA PRO A 357 2.36 5.65 -8.73
C PRO A 357 3.41 5.16 -9.74
N ASP A 358 3.05 4.19 -10.57
CA ASP A 358 3.93 3.59 -11.59
C ASP A 358 4.57 4.62 -12.52
N TYR A 359 3.83 5.66 -12.93
CA TYR A 359 4.37 6.70 -13.81
C TYR A 359 5.53 7.46 -13.15
N PHE A 360 5.44 7.71 -11.83
CA PHE A 360 6.48 8.40 -11.09
C PHE A 360 7.73 7.51 -10.96
N ILE A 361 7.54 6.22 -10.68
CA ILE A 361 8.62 5.23 -10.64
C ILE A 361 9.36 5.20 -11.98
N GLN A 362 8.63 5.17 -13.10
CA GLN A 362 9.22 5.23 -14.44
C GLN A 362 10.03 6.51 -14.67
N ILE A 363 9.52 7.69 -14.28
CA ILE A 363 10.25 8.95 -14.40
C ILE A 363 11.57 8.90 -13.62
N VAL A 364 11.55 8.42 -12.39
CA VAL A 364 12.76 8.34 -11.54
C VAL A 364 13.76 7.33 -12.09
N ALA A 365 13.30 6.18 -12.57
CA ALA A 365 14.15 5.18 -13.22
C ALA A 365 14.80 5.72 -14.50
N VAL A 366 14.00 6.34 -15.38
CA VAL A 366 14.48 6.93 -16.65
C VAL A 366 15.46 8.09 -16.40
N ALA A 367 15.19 8.95 -15.41
CA ALA A 367 16.08 10.05 -15.02
C ALA A 367 17.50 9.57 -14.66
N LYS A 368 17.65 8.30 -14.28
CA LYS A 368 18.94 7.73 -13.93
C LYS A 368 19.89 7.58 -15.13
N PHE A 369 19.35 7.41 -16.34
CA PHE A 369 20.14 7.26 -17.57
C PHE A 369 20.63 8.58 -18.17
N PHE A 370 20.11 9.71 -17.66
CA PHE A 370 20.45 11.05 -18.13
C PHE A 370 21.43 11.79 -17.19
N ARG A 371 22.00 11.08 -16.19
CA ARG A 371 23.01 11.57 -15.25
C ARG A 371 24.29 10.77 -15.38
#